data_AF-A0A1H6RXY6-F1
#
_entry.id   AF-A0A1H6RXY6-F1
#
_cell.length_a   1.000
_cell.length_b   1.000
_cell.length_c   1.000
_cell.angle_alpha   90.00
_cell.angle_beta   90.00
_cell.angle_gamma   90.00
#
_symmetry.space_group_name_H-M   'P 1'
#
loop_
_entity.id
_entity.type
_entity.pdbx_description
1 polymer ?
#
loop_
_entity_poly.entity_id
_entity_poly.type
_entity_poly.pdbx_seq_one_letter_code
_entity_poly.pdbx_strand_id
1 'polypeptide(L)'
;MAAANSAWPGIDCWVIASTRELQGTTAKAVHAFAEQLGWGLVALDWSEIAPSFPRLATLCAAYIDIACGWAPVAKLRASLDALAATPGFEAARDKLIIELKGADTGFASARAAGLAEIERIFADAEAARAIAGPSPALLAQAPPIERAGLRAMVSGWWDGSAQAGVLLGIEGTGKTWEALDAARHLAGLTNGPMPIVIGSARAAQAADGEAALISALSRIGEAAGLKVAHPSTFWQRRFCALWNAGPDPYTNPPLVASRARQTDIAIATATDRRSPDAAIAAPISKILGA
;
A
#
# COMPACT_ATOMS: atom_id res chain seq x y z
N MET A 1 -21.47 -3.42 -5.86
CA MET A 1 -20.02 -3.45 -5.60
C MET A 1 -19.67 -2.94 -4.20
N ALA A 2 -20.24 -1.82 -3.72
CA ALA A 2 -20.08 -1.39 -2.31
C ALA A 2 -20.41 -2.50 -1.28
N ALA A 3 -21.54 -3.20 -1.44
CA ALA A 3 -21.93 -4.32 -0.58
C ALA A 3 -21.01 -5.57 -0.67
N ALA A 4 -20.20 -5.67 -1.73
CA ALA A 4 -19.30 -6.80 -1.91
C ALA A 4 -17.91 -6.50 -1.31
N ASN A 5 -17.47 -5.23 -1.36
CA ASN A 5 -16.27 -4.77 -0.66
C ASN A 5 -16.40 -4.91 0.87
N SER A 6 -17.59 -4.64 1.42
CA SER A 6 -17.86 -4.85 2.85
C SER A 6 -17.92 -6.34 3.24
N ALA A 7 -18.33 -7.22 2.31
CA ALA A 7 -18.35 -8.66 2.54
C ALA A 7 -16.96 -9.31 2.42
N TRP A 8 -16.04 -8.70 1.67
CA TRP A 8 -14.72 -9.26 1.37
C TRP A 8 -13.62 -8.18 1.42
N PRO A 9 -13.27 -7.69 2.62
CA PRO A 9 -12.19 -6.72 2.78
C PRO A 9 -10.87 -7.31 2.28
N GLY A 10 -10.23 -6.59 1.35
CA GLY A 10 -8.94 -6.99 0.74
C GLY A 10 -9.04 -7.71 -0.60
N ILE A 11 -10.24 -7.83 -1.21
CA ILE A 11 -10.35 -8.25 -2.61
C ILE A 11 -9.92 -7.10 -3.53
N ASP A 12 -8.74 -7.25 -4.14
CA ASP A 12 -8.18 -6.32 -5.11
C ASP A 12 -8.66 -6.56 -6.55
N CYS A 13 -9.24 -7.73 -6.83
CA CYS A 13 -9.67 -8.15 -8.18
C CYS A 13 -11.11 -8.70 -8.19
N TRP A 14 -11.94 -8.16 -9.08
CA TRP A 14 -13.31 -8.59 -9.29
C TRP A 14 -13.45 -9.18 -10.68
N VAL A 15 -13.86 -10.45 -10.75
CA VAL A 15 -14.21 -11.11 -12.01
C VAL A 15 -15.73 -11.13 -12.12
N ILE A 16 -16.27 -10.37 -13.08
CA ILE A 16 -17.71 -10.33 -13.35
C ILE A 16 -17.94 -11.00 -14.70
N ALA A 17 -18.76 -12.06 -14.69
CA ALA A 17 -19.20 -12.72 -15.91
C ALA A 17 -20.58 -12.22 -16.32
N SER A 18 -20.76 -12.00 -17.62
CA SER A 18 -22.04 -11.65 -18.24
C SER A 18 -22.23 -12.50 -19.47
N THR A 19 -23.46 -12.98 -19.71
CA THR A 19 -23.83 -13.66 -20.95
C THR A 19 -24.16 -12.67 -22.08
N ARG A 20 -24.27 -11.38 -21.75
CA ARG A 20 -24.48 -10.31 -22.74
C ARG A 20 -23.13 -9.76 -23.17
N GLU A 21 -22.95 -9.68 -24.49
CA GLU A 21 -21.77 -9.06 -25.11
C GLU A 21 -21.63 -7.60 -24.67
N LEU A 22 -20.41 -7.17 -24.40
CA LEU A 22 -20.12 -5.82 -23.96
C LEU A 22 -19.73 -4.96 -25.17
N GLN A 23 -20.72 -4.39 -25.85
CA GLN A 23 -20.49 -3.64 -27.09
C GLN A 23 -20.80 -2.14 -26.98
N GLY A 24 -20.19 -1.37 -27.88
CA GLY A 24 -20.54 0.01 -28.20
C GLY A 24 -20.59 0.94 -26.99
N THR A 25 -21.76 1.55 -26.77
CA THR A 25 -21.99 2.54 -25.70
C THR A 25 -21.95 1.93 -24.31
N THR A 26 -22.40 0.69 -24.14
CA THR A 26 -22.36 0.00 -22.85
C THR A 26 -20.93 -0.26 -22.41
N ALA A 27 -20.07 -0.76 -23.31
CA ALA A 27 -18.66 -0.95 -23.00
C ALA A 27 -17.99 0.36 -22.56
N LYS A 28 -18.22 1.44 -23.30
CA LYS A 28 -17.70 2.77 -22.95
C LYS A 28 -18.24 3.28 -21.62
N ALA A 29 -19.52 3.07 -21.34
CA ALA A 29 -20.14 3.50 -20.08
C ALA A 29 -19.57 2.75 -18.88
N VAL A 30 -19.37 1.43 -19.00
CA VAL A 30 -18.75 0.61 -17.93
C VAL A 30 -17.29 0.99 -17.73
N HIS A 31 -16.53 1.23 -18.81
CA HIS A 31 -15.16 1.76 -18.71
C HIS A 31 -15.10 3.12 -18.04
N ALA A 32 -15.94 4.08 -18.47
CA ALA A 32 -15.99 5.41 -17.86
C ALA A 32 -16.38 5.33 -16.38
N PHE A 33 -17.31 4.45 -16.02
CA PHE A 33 -17.70 4.23 -14.63
C PHE A 33 -16.56 3.63 -13.80
N ALA A 34 -15.86 2.61 -14.31
CA ALA A 34 -14.68 2.06 -13.64
C ALA A 34 -13.59 3.12 -13.47
N GLU A 35 -13.34 3.93 -14.50
CA GLU A 35 -12.37 5.02 -14.45
C GLU A 35 -12.72 6.11 -13.44
N GLN A 36 -14.02 6.42 -13.25
CA GLN A 36 -14.51 7.34 -12.23
C GLN A 36 -14.22 6.82 -10.82
N LEU A 37 -14.32 5.50 -10.62
CA LEU A 37 -14.01 4.84 -9.35
C LEU A 37 -12.51 4.55 -9.17
N GLY A 38 -11.68 4.88 -10.17
CA GLY A 38 -10.25 4.57 -10.16
C GLY A 38 -9.97 3.07 -10.27
N TRP A 39 -10.85 2.28 -10.85
CA TRP A 39 -10.66 0.84 -11.04
C TRP A 39 -10.05 0.53 -12.40
N GLY A 40 -9.09 -0.39 -12.41
CA GLY A 40 -8.65 -1.04 -13.63
C GLY A 40 -9.74 -1.99 -14.12
N LEU A 41 -10.26 -1.77 -15.32
CA LEU A 41 -11.23 -2.65 -15.95
C LEU A 41 -10.64 -3.30 -17.19
N VAL A 42 -10.61 -4.63 -17.20
CA VAL A 42 -10.25 -5.43 -18.36
C VAL A 42 -11.47 -6.23 -18.80
N ALA A 43 -12.10 -5.80 -19.89
CA ALA A 43 -13.18 -6.55 -20.51
C ALA A 43 -12.61 -7.74 -21.31
N LEU A 44 -12.91 -8.96 -20.88
CA LEU A 44 -12.58 -10.19 -21.58
C LEU A 44 -13.83 -10.65 -22.35
N ASP A 45 -13.85 -10.41 -23.66
CA ASP A 45 -14.93 -10.84 -24.52
C ASP A 45 -14.44 -11.92 -25.51
N TRP A 46 -15.35 -12.79 -25.92
CA TRP A 46 -15.18 -13.78 -26.98
C TRP A 46 -15.54 -13.23 -28.37
N SER A 47 -16.19 -12.07 -28.43
CA SER A 47 -16.57 -11.44 -29.69
C SER A 47 -15.34 -11.14 -30.57
N GLU A 48 -15.39 -11.55 -31.83
CA GLU A 48 -14.38 -11.24 -32.84
C GLU A 48 -14.42 -9.75 -33.19
N ILE A 49 -13.47 -8.98 -32.66
CA ILE A 49 -13.22 -7.63 -33.15
C ILE A 49 -12.08 -7.76 -34.15
N ALA A 50 -12.41 -8.13 -35.39
CA ALA A 50 -11.43 -8.12 -36.48
C ALA A 50 -10.76 -6.72 -36.56
N PRO A 51 -9.42 -6.64 -36.73
CA PRO A 51 -8.45 -7.69 -37.05
C PRO A 51 -7.74 -8.33 -35.83
N SER A 52 -8.30 -8.20 -34.62
CA SER A 52 -7.65 -8.65 -33.38
C SER A 52 -8.17 -10.00 -32.88
N PHE A 53 -7.33 -10.71 -32.13
CA PHE A 53 -7.70 -11.94 -31.45
C PHE A 53 -8.73 -11.67 -30.34
N PRO A 54 -9.80 -12.48 -30.18
CA PRO A 54 -10.72 -12.33 -29.06
C PRO A 54 -9.98 -12.50 -27.73
N ARG A 55 -10.15 -11.56 -26.80
CA ARG A 55 -9.33 -11.51 -25.58
C ARG A 55 -9.56 -12.71 -24.67
N LEU A 56 -10.82 -13.14 -24.52
CA LEU A 56 -11.14 -14.30 -23.69
C LEU A 56 -10.60 -15.59 -24.33
N ALA A 57 -10.76 -15.75 -25.64
CA ALA A 57 -10.21 -16.91 -26.36
C ALA A 57 -8.67 -16.93 -26.31
N THR A 58 -8.02 -15.76 -26.42
CA THR A 58 -6.57 -15.60 -26.29
C THR A 58 -6.09 -16.05 -24.91
N LEU A 59 -6.78 -15.62 -23.85
CA LEU A 59 -6.46 -16.01 -22.48
C LEU A 59 -6.65 -17.53 -22.28
N CYS A 60 -7.76 -18.09 -22.76
CA CYS A 60 -8.00 -19.53 -22.70
C CYS A 60 -6.94 -20.32 -23.47
N ALA A 61 -6.50 -19.85 -24.63
CA ALA A 61 -5.45 -20.48 -25.43
C ALA A 61 -4.04 -20.33 -24.80
N ALA A 62 -3.80 -19.28 -24.02
CA ALA A 62 -2.56 -19.14 -23.26
C ALA A 62 -2.47 -20.11 -22.06
N TYR A 63 -3.63 -20.53 -21.53
CA TYR A 63 -3.75 -21.41 -20.37
C TYR A 63 -4.69 -22.60 -20.67
N ILE A 64 -4.41 -23.30 -21.77
CA ILE A 64 -5.29 -24.35 -22.33
C ILE A 64 -5.64 -25.44 -21.32
N ASP A 65 -4.68 -25.89 -20.52
CA ASP A 65 -4.93 -26.96 -19.54
C ASP A 65 -5.91 -26.54 -18.46
N ILE A 66 -5.83 -25.27 -18.01
CA ILE A 66 -6.79 -24.71 -17.07
C ILE A 66 -8.16 -24.62 -17.76
N ALA A 67 -8.24 -24.02 -18.94
CA ALA A 67 -9.50 -23.85 -19.67
C ALA A 67 -10.20 -25.19 -19.95
N CYS A 68 -9.46 -26.20 -20.40
CA CYS A 68 -9.99 -27.54 -20.69
C CYS A 68 -10.37 -28.31 -19.43
N GLY A 69 -9.77 -28.00 -18.27
CA GLY A 69 -10.17 -28.57 -16.98
C GLY A 69 -11.59 -28.19 -16.55
N TRP A 70 -12.06 -27.00 -16.96
CA TRP A 70 -13.42 -26.51 -16.64
C TRP A 70 -14.46 -26.83 -17.72
N ALA A 71 -14.03 -26.98 -18.97
CA ALA A 71 -14.89 -27.33 -20.11
C ALA A 71 -14.25 -28.46 -20.92
N PRO A 72 -14.43 -29.74 -20.51
CA PRO A 72 -13.78 -30.89 -21.14
C PRO A 72 -14.47 -31.27 -22.45
N VAL A 73 -14.43 -30.36 -23.43
CA VAL A 73 -14.96 -30.55 -24.77
C VAL A 73 -13.76 -30.78 -25.69
N ALA A 74 -13.61 -31.97 -26.26
CA ALA A 74 -12.47 -32.31 -27.13
C ALA A 74 -12.28 -31.31 -28.29
N LYS A 75 -13.39 -30.75 -28.80
CA LYS A 75 -13.36 -29.69 -29.82
C LYS A 75 -12.78 -28.37 -29.32
N LEU A 76 -12.97 -28.02 -28.04
CA LEU A 76 -12.45 -26.78 -27.46
C LEU A 76 -10.92 -26.76 -27.48
N ARG A 77 -10.27 -27.87 -27.05
CA ARG A 77 -8.81 -27.95 -27.04
C ARG A 77 -8.23 -27.77 -28.43
N ALA A 78 -8.76 -28.50 -29.42
CA ALA A 78 -8.34 -28.37 -30.81
C ALA A 78 -8.51 -26.93 -31.35
N SER A 79 -9.61 -26.25 -31.00
CA SER A 79 -9.83 -24.85 -31.38
C SER A 79 -8.85 -23.89 -30.71
N LEU A 80 -8.54 -24.07 -29.43
CA LEU A 80 -7.58 -23.23 -28.71
C LEU A 80 -6.14 -23.48 -29.18
N ASP A 81 -5.77 -24.74 -29.45
CA ASP A 81 -4.48 -25.10 -30.04
C ASP A 81 -4.32 -24.46 -31.44
N ALA A 82 -5.37 -24.48 -32.27
CA ALA A 82 -5.36 -23.83 -33.57
C ALA A 82 -5.24 -22.30 -33.46
N LEU A 83 -5.91 -21.68 -32.48
CA LEU A 83 -5.79 -20.25 -32.20
C LEU A 83 -4.36 -19.89 -31.78
N ALA A 84 -3.77 -20.67 -30.88
CA ALA A 84 -2.40 -20.47 -30.40
C ALA A 84 -1.35 -20.61 -31.52
N ALA A 85 -1.62 -21.45 -32.51
CA ALA A 85 -0.77 -21.63 -33.69
C ALA A 85 -0.89 -20.49 -34.73
N THR A 86 -1.84 -19.57 -34.58
CA THR A 86 -2.09 -18.51 -35.56
C THR A 86 -1.03 -17.40 -35.47
N PRO A 87 -0.46 -16.92 -36.59
CA PRO A 87 0.51 -15.83 -36.57
C PRO A 87 0.00 -14.57 -35.84
N GLY A 88 0.81 -14.03 -34.92
CA GLY A 88 0.46 -12.87 -34.12
C GLY A 88 -0.19 -13.20 -32.77
N PHE A 89 -0.50 -14.46 -32.49
CA PHE A 89 -1.06 -14.90 -31.20
C PHE A 89 -0.18 -14.49 -30.01
N GLU A 90 1.13 -14.77 -30.08
CA GLU A 90 2.08 -14.45 -29.00
C GLU A 90 2.06 -12.95 -28.65
N ALA A 91 2.05 -12.08 -29.66
CA ALA A 91 1.98 -10.64 -29.45
C ALA A 91 0.63 -10.21 -28.81
N ALA A 92 -0.48 -10.82 -29.23
CA ALA A 92 -1.79 -10.57 -28.65
C ALA A 92 -1.88 -11.06 -27.19
N ARG A 93 -1.33 -12.25 -26.90
CA ARG A 93 -1.19 -12.80 -25.55
C ARG A 93 -0.38 -11.87 -24.65
N ASP A 94 0.81 -11.48 -25.08
CA ASP A 94 1.70 -10.65 -24.28
C ASP A 94 1.08 -9.28 -24.01
N LYS A 95 0.44 -8.68 -25.01
CA LYS A 95 -0.34 -7.45 -24.84
C LYS A 95 -1.45 -7.63 -23.80
N LEU A 96 -2.24 -8.71 -23.88
CA LEU A 96 -3.31 -8.99 -22.94
C LEU A 96 -2.78 -9.22 -21.51
N ILE A 97 -1.67 -9.94 -21.36
CA ILE A 97 -1.01 -10.16 -20.06
C ILE A 97 -0.52 -8.83 -19.47
N ILE A 98 0.05 -7.95 -20.29
CA ILE A 98 0.46 -6.60 -19.86
C ILE A 98 -0.75 -5.79 -19.41
N GLU A 99 -1.87 -5.83 -20.15
CA GLU A 99 -3.10 -5.13 -19.78
C GLU A 99 -3.71 -5.67 -18.48
N LEU A 100 -3.75 -6.99 -18.31
CA LEU A 100 -4.21 -7.64 -17.07
C LEU A 100 -3.33 -7.23 -15.90
N LYS A 101 -1.99 -7.30 -16.04
CA LYS A 101 -1.05 -6.86 -15.00
C LYS A 101 -1.12 -5.36 -14.71
N GLY A 102 -1.43 -4.54 -15.73
CA GLY A 102 -1.62 -3.10 -15.58
C GLY A 102 -2.91 -2.74 -14.84
N ALA A 103 -3.99 -3.49 -15.07
CA ALA A 103 -5.21 -3.38 -14.28
C ALA A 103 -5.01 -3.90 -12.84
N ASP A 104 -4.12 -4.88 -12.68
CA ASP A 104 -3.76 -5.58 -11.44
C ASP A 104 -2.59 -4.94 -10.69
N THR A 105 -2.08 -3.78 -11.12
CA THR A 105 -1.21 -2.95 -10.27
C THR A 105 -2.10 -2.22 -9.25
N GLY A 106 -2.72 -3.04 -8.39
CA GLY A 106 -3.49 -2.65 -7.23
C GLY A 106 -2.61 -2.38 -6.02
N PHE A 107 -3.26 -2.22 -4.87
CA PHE A 107 -2.59 -1.94 -3.61
C PHE A 107 -1.63 -3.06 -3.20
N ALA A 108 -1.88 -4.32 -3.55
CA ALA A 108 -0.94 -5.42 -3.29
C ALA A 108 0.43 -5.25 -3.96
N SER A 109 0.47 -4.94 -5.25
CA SER A 109 1.73 -4.73 -5.98
C SER A 109 2.46 -3.49 -5.49
N ALA A 110 1.74 -2.40 -5.23
CA ALA A 110 2.30 -1.19 -4.63
C ALA A 110 2.80 -1.44 -3.20
N ARG A 111 2.10 -2.27 -2.41
CA ARG A 111 2.54 -2.72 -1.08
C ARG A 111 3.82 -3.53 -1.14
N ALA A 112 3.92 -4.48 -2.06
CA ALA A 112 5.14 -5.26 -2.26
C ALA A 112 6.33 -4.37 -2.64
N ALA A 113 6.12 -3.41 -3.55
CA ALA A 113 7.14 -2.45 -3.95
C ALA A 113 7.52 -1.46 -2.83
N GLY A 114 6.55 -0.99 -2.04
CA GLY A 114 6.81 -0.17 -0.86
C GLY A 114 7.61 -0.93 0.20
N LEU A 115 7.28 -2.20 0.44
CA LEU A 115 8.04 -3.05 1.35
C LEU A 115 9.47 -3.25 0.82
N ALA A 116 9.63 -3.55 -0.47
CA ALA A 116 10.95 -3.67 -1.09
C ALA A 116 11.76 -2.36 -0.99
N GLU A 117 11.11 -1.19 -1.11
CA GLU A 117 11.75 0.10 -0.91
C GLU A 117 12.26 0.25 0.53
N ILE A 118 11.46 -0.10 1.53
CA ILE A 118 11.89 -0.09 2.93
C ILE A 118 13.04 -1.06 3.15
N GLU A 119 12.95 -2.30 2.68
CA GLU A 119 14.04 -3.28 2.80
C GLU A 119 15.34 -2.76 2.16
N ARG A 120 15.24 -2.07 1.02
CA ARG A 120 16.39 -1.43 0.37
C ARG A 120 16.99 -0.32 1.24
N ILE A 121 16.20 0.46 1.97
CA ILE A 121 16.71 1.46 2.92
C ILE A 121 17.59 0.81 4.00
N PHE A 122 17.27 -0.42 4.43
CA PHE A 122 18.09 -1.16 5.39
C PHE A 122 19.28 -1.89 4.77
N ALA A 123 19.25 -2.18 3.46
CA ALA A 123 20.29 -2.93 2.77
C ALA A 123 21.32 -2.05 2.03
N ASP A 124 20.97 -0.81 1.66
CA ASP A 124 21.77 0.06 0.78
C ASP A 124 22.06 1.43 1.43
N ALA A 125 23.35 1.81 1.45
CA ALA A 125 23.85 3.02 2.10
C ALA A 125 23.32 4.27 1.44
N GLU A 126 23.22 4.22 0.11
CA GLU A 126 22.78 5.33 -0.69
C GLU A 126 21.26 5.54 -0.50
N ALA A 127 20.49 4.45 -0.49
CA ALA A 127 19.07 4.46 -0.13
C ALA A 127 18.83 5.07 1.25
N ALA A 128 19.57 4.62 2.25
CA ALA A 128 19.52 5.13 3.61
C ALA A 128 19.80 6.63 3.67
N ARG A 129 20.86 7.08 2.99
CA ARG A 129 21.26 8.49 2.96
C ARG A 129 20.23 9.38 2.27
N ALA A 130 19.60 8.90 1.21
CA ALA A 130 18.58 9.66 0.49
C ALA A 130 17.34 9.97 1.36
N ILE A 131 17.05 9.12 2.37
CA ILE A 131 15.90 9.28 3.26
C ILE A 131 16.27 9.96 4.59
N ALA A 132 17.33 9.47 5.25
CA ALA A 132 17.70 9.87 6.60
C ALA A 132 18.86 10.89 6.65
N GLY A 133 19.39 11.32 5.49
CA GLY A 133 20.56 12.18 5.41
C GLY A 133 21.87 11.43 5.71
N PRO A 134 22.99 12.13 5.93
CA PRO A 134 24.29 11.54 6.23
C PRO A 134 24.28 10.86 7.62
N SER A 135 23.67 9.68 7.72
CA SER A 135 23.72 8.85 8.92
C SER A 135 25.01 8.00 8.87
N PRO A 136 25.91 8.10 9.87
CA PRO A 136 27.24 7.49 9.78
C PRO A 136 27.29 5.96 9.90
N ALA A 137 26.23 5.27 10.35
CA ALA A 137 26.43 3.99 11.05
C ALA A 137 25.45 2.83 10.75
N LEU A 138 24.56 2.90 9.76
CA LEU A 138 23.59 1.79 9.57
C LEU A 138 24.17 0.56 8.86
N LEU A 139 25.20 0.74 8.03
CA LEU A 139 25.89 -0.35 7.33
C LEU A 139 27.28 -0.62 7.89
N ALA A 140 27.62 0.03 9.00
CA ALA A 140 28.83 -0.24 9.74
C ALA A 140 28.62 -1.49 10.62
N GLN A 141 28.43 -2.66 9.98
CA GLN A 141 28.48 -4.02 10.54
C GLN A 141 27.61 -4.38 11.76
N ALA A 142 26.88 -3.45 12.38
CA ALA A 142 26.05 -3.71 13.56
C ALA A 142 24.56 -3.51 13.21
N PRO A 143 23.67 -4.45 13.59
CA PRO A 143 22.24 -4.25 13.42
C PRO A 143 21.75 -3.04 14.23
N PRO A 144 20.69 -2.35 13.79
CA PRO A 144 20.08 -1.27 14.56
C PRO A 144 19.77 -1.74 15.99
N ILE A 145 20.11 -0.93 17.00
CA ILE A 145 19.75 -1.22 18.39
C ILE A 145 18.23 -1.05 18.52
N GLU A 146 17.54 -2.15 18.78
CA GLU A 146 16.10 -2.14 19.05
C GLU A 146 15.78 -1.31 20.30
N ARG A 147 14.76 -0.46 20.21
CA ARG A 147 14.32 0.40 21.31
C ARG A 147 12.92 0.01 21.75
N ALA A 148 12.84 -1.04 22.57
CA ALA A 148 11.59 -1.64 23.03
C ALA A 148 10.51 -0.62 23.47
N GLY A 149 10.89 0.47 24.15
CA GLY A 149 9.95 1.52 24.55
C GLY A 149 9.34 2.30 23.38
N LEU A 150 10.13 2.64 22.37
CA LEU A 150 9.64 3.36 21.19
C LEU A 150 8.81 2.43 20.30
N ARG A 151 9.26 1.19 20.10
CA ARG A 151 8.47 0.13 19.46
C ARG A 151 7.11 -0.05 20.12
N ALA A 152 7.05 -0.17 21.44
CA ALA A 152 5.80 -0.31 22.18
C ALA A 152 4.87 0.92 22.00
N MET A 153 5.42 2.13 21.93
CA MET A 153 4.63 3.33 21.65
C MET A 153 4.07 3.34 20.22
N VAL A 154 4.87 2.94 19.22
CA VAL A 154 4.38 2.88 17.83
C VAL A 154 3.33 1.77 17.66
N SER A 155 3.54 0.59 18.26
CA SER A 155 2.53 -0.47 18.28
C SER A 155 1.25 -0.02 18.98
N GLY A 156 1.35 0.60 20.17
CA GLY A 156 0.19 1.11 20.89
C GLY A 156 -0.55 2.22 20.15
N TRP A 157 0.16 3.05 19.38
CA TRP A 157 -0.45 4.02 18.47
C TRP A 157 -1.20 3.33 17.34
N TRP A 158 -0.57 2.35 16.68
CA TRP A 158 -1.15 1.61 15.55
C TRP A 158 -2.41 0.83 15.94
N ASP A 159 -2.38 0.21 17.12
CA ASP A 159 -3.52 -0.55 17.66
C ASP A 159 -4.61 0.37 18.25
N GLY A 160 -4.33 1.66 18.41
CA GLY A 160 -5.23 2.66 18.97
C GLY A 160 -6.21 3.23 17.94
N SER A 161 -7.06 4.16 18.40
CA SER A 161 -8.01 4.90 17.54
C SER A 161 -7.43 6.17 16.92
N ALA A 162 -6.15 6.45 17.17
CA ALA A 162 -5.50 7.68 16.71
C ALA A 162 -5.19 7.60 15.22
N GLN A 163 -5.69 8.55 14.44
CA GLN A 163 -5.49 8.58 12.97
C GLN A 163 -4.07 8.97 12.56
N ALA A 164 -3.34 9.67 13.43
CA ALA A 164 -1.98 10.16 13.17
C ALA A 164 -1.11 10.05 14.42
N GLY A 165 0.15 9.69 14.22
CA GLY A 165 1.17 9.59 15.26
C GLY A 165 2.39 10.41 14.85
N VAL A 166 3.00 11.11 15.82
CA VAL A 166 4.19 11.92 15.60
C VAL A 166 5.25 11.53 16.61
N LEU A 167 6.43 11.15 16.13
CA LEU A 167 7.59 10.86 16.98
C LEU A 167 8.44 12.12 17.16
N LEU A 168 8.34 12.72 18.34
CA LEU A 168 9.12 13.90 18.74
C LEU A 168 10.31 13.50 19.61
N GLY A 169 11.36 14.31 19.59
CA GLY A 169 12.53 14.11 20.45
C GLY A 169 13.78 14.77 19.89
N ILE A 170 14.85 14.76 20.68
CA ILE A 170 16.11 15.43 20.38
C ILE A 170 16.72 14.85 19.09
N GLU A 171 17.44 15.67 18.33
CA GLU A 171 18.21 15.21 17.17
C GLU A 171 19.18 14.08 17.55
N GLY A 172 19.46 13.17 16.61
CA GLY A 172 20.35 12.03 16.86
C GLY A 172 19.77 10.91 17.72
N THR A 173 18.57 11.06 18.28
CA THR A 173 17.90 10.01 19.07
C THR A 173 17.29 8.88 18.24
N GLY A 174 17.59 8.74 16.94
CA GLY A 174 17.15 7.58 16.14
C GLY A 174 15.67 7.52 15.77
N LYS A 175 14.91 8.63 15.90
CA LYS A 175 13.46 8.69 15.61
C LYS A 175 13.10 8.20 14.20
N THR A 176 13.82 8.68 13.19
CA THR A 176 13.61 8.31 11.78
C THR A 176 13.78 6.80 11.60
N TRP A 177 14.78 6.22 12.25
CA TRP A 177 15.09 4.80 12.13
C TRP A 177 14.02 3.93 12.78
N GLU A 178 13.54 4.32 13.96
CA GLU A 178 12.46 3.58 14.57
C GLU A 178 11.16 3.69 13.77
N ALA A 179 10.85 4.87 13.22
CA ALA A 179 9.68 5.02 12.36
C ALA A 179 9.75 4.08 11.14
N LEU A 180 10.93 3.96 10.53
CA LEU A 180 11.16 3.04 9.41
C LEU A 180 11.09 1.57 9.82
N ASP A 181 11.68 1.20 10.96
CA ASP A 181 11.66 -0.18 11.46
C ASP A 181 10.26 -0.62 11.87
N ALA A 182 9.49 0.26 12.52
CA ALA A 182 8.10 -0.01 12.83
C ALA A 182 7.25 -0.12 11.56
N ALA A 183 7.43 0.77 10.58
CA ALA A 183 6.75 0.68 9.29
C ALA A 183 7.08 -0.63 8.55
N ARG A 184 8.35 -1.04 8.58
CA ARG A 184 8.82 -2.33 8.04
C ARG A 184 8.11 -3.50 8.72
N HIS A 185 8.09 -3.50 10.05
CA HIS A 185 7.48 -4.56 10.84
C HIS A 185 5.97 -4.68 10.56
N LEU A 186 5.25 -3.56 10.59
CA LEU A 186 3.82 -3.51 10.29
C LEU A 186 3.53 -3.96 8.87
N ALA A 187 4.31 -3.47 7.89
CA ALA A 187 4.17 -3.88 6.50
C ALA A 187 4.43 -5.38 6.28
N GLY A 188 5.24 -6.01 7.12
CA GLY A 188 5.51 -7.45 7.08
C GLY A 188 4.38 -8.35 7.59
N LEU A 189 3.38 -7.80 8.28
CA LEU A 189 2.24 -8.57 8.79
C LEU A 189 1.36 -9.11 7.66
N THR A 190 0.69 -10.24 7.88
CA THR A 190 -0.39 -10.70 6.99
C THR A 190 -1.49 -9.65 6.96
N ASN A 191 -1.81 -9.12 5.79
CA ASN A 191 -2.71 -7.96 5.61
C ASN A 191 -2.22 -6.67 6.29
N GLY A 192 -0.90 -6.53 6.51
CA GLY A 192 -0.30 -5.30 7.01
C GLY A 192 -0.46 -4.13 6.04
N PRO A 193 -0.28 -2.87 6.51
CA PRO A 193 -0.43 -1.70 5.66
C PRO A 193 0.57 -1.68 4.50
N MET A 194 0.26 -0.87 3.48
CA MET A 194 1.23 -0.48 2.46
C MET A 194 2.19 0.57 3.04
N PRO A 195 3.48 0.28 3.17
CA PRO A 195 4.44 1.27 3.64
C PRO A 195 4.73 2.29 2.54
N ILE A 196 4.70 3.57 2.91
CA ILE A 196 5.08 4.67 2.02
C ILE A 196 6.04 5.58 2.79
N VAL A 197 7.24 5.75 2.26
CA VAL A 197 8.27 6.59 2.89
C VAL A 197 8.41 7.88 2.09
N ILE A 198 8.16 9.01 2.77
CA ILE A 198 8.32 10.36 2.22
C ILE A 198 9.40 11.07 3.03
N GLY A 199 10.60 11.19 2.45
CA GLY A 199 11.70 11.93 3.07
C GLY A 199 11.41 13.44 3.14
N SER A 200 12.02 14.13 4.10
CA SER A 200 11.79 15.56 4.36
C SER A 200 12.05 16.45 3.12
N ALA A 201 13.11 16.17 2.37
CA ALA A 201 13.42 16.91 1.14
C ALA A 201 12.31 16.79 0.07
N ARG A 202 11.69 15.60 -0.05
CA ARG A 202 10.56 15.38 -0.97
C ARG A 202 9.28 16.02 -0.45
N ALA A 203 9.03 15.90 0.86
CA ALA A 203 7.88 16.55 1.49
C ALA A 203 7.93 18.07 1.31
N ALA A 204 9.10 18.70 1.42
CA ALA A 204 9.28 20.13 1.21
C ALA A 204 9.08 20.60 -0.24
N GLN A 205 9.15 19.69 -1.22
CA GLN A 205 8.93 20.00 -2.64
C GLN A 205 7.45 19.86 -3.05
N ALA A 206 6.63 19.19 -2.24
CA ALA A 206 5.22 19.01 -2.51
C ALA A 206 4.42 20.24 -2.05
N ALA A 207 3.32 20.54 -2.74
CA ALA A 207 2.41 21.63 -2.37
C ALA A 207 1.71 21.35 -1.02
N ASP A 208 1.37 20.09 -0.75
CA ASP A 208 0.74 19.61 0.46
C ASP A 208 1.03 18.11 0.68
N GLY A 209 0.46 17.53 1.74
CA GLY A 209 0.62 16.12 2.08
C GLY A 209 -0.01 15.16 1.06
N GLU A 210 -1.12 15.55 0.41
CA GLU A 210 -1.78 14.73 -0.60
C GLU A 210 -0.91 14.62 -1.85
N ALA A 211 -0.37 15.75 -2.33
CA ALA A 211 0.56 15.80 -3.44
C ALA A 211 1.84 15.00 -3.16
N ALA A 212 2.36 15.07 -1.93
CA ALA A 212 3.52 14.28 -1.52
C ALA A 212 3.23 12.77 -1.56
N LEU A 213 2.05 12.36 -1.09
CA LEU A 213 1.60 10.98 -1.08
C LEU A 213 1.37 10.44 -2.50
N ILE A 214 0.66 11.18 -3.35
CA ILE A 214 0.41 10.80 -4.75
C ILE A 214 1.73 10.66 -5.51
N SER A 215 2.68 11.57 -5.29
CA SER A 215 4.02 11.50 -5.87
C SER A 215 4.77 10.23 -5.43
N ALA A 216 4.72 9.90 -4.13
CA ALA A 216 5.33 8.70 -3.59
C ALA A 216 4.69 7.41 -4.16
N LEU A 217 3.36 7.35 -4.22
CA LEU A 217 2.62 6.23 -4.81
C LEU A 217 2.91 6.04 -6.29
N SER A 218 2.99 7.13 -7.04
CA SER A 218 3.33 7.09 -8.48
C SER A 218 4.68 6.42 -8.69
N ARG A 219 5.70 6.87 -7.92
CA ARG A 219 7.04 6.30 -7.96
C ARG A 219 7.09 4.83 -7.52
N ILE A 220 6.39 4.47 -6.44
CA ILE A 220 6.30 3.08 -5.97
C ILE A 220 5.62 2.20 -7.03
N GLY A 221 4.54 2.70 -7.63
CA GLY A 221 3.83 2.03 -8.72
C GLY A 221 4.74 1.80 -9.92
N GLU A 222 5.44 2.84 -10.38
CA GLU A 222 6.41 2.73 -11.49
C GLU A 222 7.49 1.68 -11.21
N ALA A 223 8.03 1.66 -9.99
CA ALA A 223 8.99 0.64 -9.55
C ALA A 223 8.38 -0.77 -9.51
N ALA A 224 7.08 -0.89 -9.25
CA ALA A 224 6.31 -2.13 -9.36
C ALA A 224 5.97 -2.52 -10.81
N GLY A 225 6.38 -1.72 -11.80
CA GLY A 225 6.08 -1.95 -13.21
C GLY A 225 4.72 -1.41 -13.67
N LEU A 226 4.07 -0.54 -12.89
CA LEU A 226 2.87 0.19 -13.31
C LEU A 226 3.20 1.04 -14.54
N LYS A 227 2.53 0.76 -15.65
CA LYS A 227 2.65 1.51 -16.91
C LYS A 227 1.34 2.20 -17.23
N VAL A 228 1.07 3.31 -16.55
CA VAL A 228 -0.08 4.18 -16.82
C VAL A 228 0.41 5.51 -17.39
N ALA A 229 -0.34 6.06 -18.34
CA ALA A 229 0.03 7.32 -19.01
C ALA A 229 0.09 8.51 -18.03
N HIS A 230 -0.74 8.48 -16.98
CA HIS A 230 -0.83 9.54 -15.98
C HIS A 230 -0.86 8.94 -14.55
N PRO A 231 0.30 8.55 -13.99
CA PRO A 231 0.39 7.89 -12.68
C PRO A 231 -0.20 8.71 -11.53
N SER A 232 0.03 10.02 -11.52
CA SER A 232 -0.51 10.93 -10.50
C SER A 232 -2.04 10.96 -10.53
N THR A 233 -2.65 11.13 -11.71
CA THR A 233 -4.11 11.10 -11.89
C THR A 233 -4.70 9.76 -11.48
N PHE A 234 -4.02 8.66 -11.82
CA PHE A 234 -4.44 7.31 -11.43
C PHE A 234 -4.50 7.15 -9.91
N TRP A 235 -3.43 7.52 -9.20
CA TRP A 235 -3.37 7.41 -7.75
C TRP A 235 -4.26 8.43 -7.05
N GLN A 236 -4.39 9.64 -7.58
CA GLN A 236 -5.31 10.65 -7.07
C GLN A 236 -6.75 10.13 -7.10
N ARG A 237 -7.21 9.58 -8.23
CA ARG A 237 -8.57 9.02 -8.32
C ARG A 237 -8.79 7.92 -7.30
N ARG A 238 -7.85 6.98 -7.18
CA ARG A 238 -7.96 5.88 -6.19
C ARG A 238 -7.94 6.39 -4.75
N PHE A 239 -7.04 7.31 -4.44
CA PHE A 239 -6.91 7.88 -3.12
C PHE A 239 -8.13 8.71 -2.74
N CYS A 240 -8.57 9.64 -3.61
CA CYS A 240 -9.78 10.42 -3.39
C CYS A 240 -11.02 9.54 -3.29
N ALA A 241 -11.16 8.47 -4.10
CA ALA A 241 -12.28 7.55 -4.00
C ALA A 241 -12.31 6.82 -2.64
N LEU A 242 -11.16 6.40 -2.11
CA LEU A 242 -11.06 5.77 -0.80
C LEU A 242 -11.27 6.76 0.35
N TRP A 243 -10.69 7.94 0.27
CA TRP A 243 -10.72 8.94 1.34
C TRP A 243 -12.07 9.64 1.43
N ASN A 244 -12.69 9.96 0.28
CA ASN A 244 -14.00 10.59 0.23
C ASN A 244 -15.15 9.61 0.46
N ALA A 245 -14.91 8.30 0.40
CA ALA A 245 -15.92 7.31 0.81
C ALA A 245 -16.26 7.41 2.30
N GLY A 246 -15.47 8.14 3.09
CA GLY A 246 -15.56 8.16 4.55
C GLY A 246 -15.16 6.80 5.15
N PRO A 247 -15.10 6.67 6.49
CA PRO A 247 -15.13 5.35 7.09
C PRO A 247 -16.41 4.68 6.61
N ASP A 248 -16.32 3.54 5.93
CA ASP A 248 -17.49 2.79 5.53
C ASP A 248 -18.31 2.54 6.82
N PRO A 249 -19.58 3.00 6.89
CA PRO A 249 -20.40 2.82 8.08
C PRO A 249 -20.59 1.33 8.46
N TYR A 250 -20.15 0.40 7.59
CA TYR A 250 -20.18 -1.04 7.79
C TYR A 250 -18.81 -1.67 8.06
N THR A 251 -17.68 -0.98 7.88
CA THR A 251 -16.38 -1.45 8.39
C THR A 251 -16.16 -0.94 9.80
N ASN A 252 -16.61 -1.72 10.77
CA ASN A 252 -15.76 -1.91 11.94
C ASN A 252 -14.44 -2.48 11.39
N PRO A 253 -13.24 -1.91 11.67
CA PRO A 253 -12.05 -2.74 11.66
C PRO A 253 -12.34 -3.97 12.55
N PRO A 254 -11.70 -5.13 12.39
CA PRO A 254 -11.82 -6.18 13.40
C PRO A 254 -11.32 -5.62 14.72
N LEU A 255 -12.24 -5.05 15.49
CA LEU A 255 -12.07 -4.64 16.86
C LEU A 255 -11.91 -5.96 17.60
N VAL A 256 -10.66 -6.28 17.93
CA VAL A 256 -10.41 -6.83 19.25
C VAL A 256 -11.16 -5.91 20.21
N ALA A 257 -12.24 -6.46 20.79
CA ALA A 257 -13.19 -5.69 21.55
C ALA A 257 -12.49 -4.87 22.64
N SER A 258 -12.63 -3.55 22.64
CA SER A 258 -12.65 -2.81 23.90
C SER A 258 -13.45 -1.52 23.79
N ARG A 259 -14.20 -1.29 24.86
CA ARG A 259 -15.20 -0.25 25.06
C ARG A 259 -14.59 1.14 25.16
N ALA A 260 -15.36 2.10 24.65
CA ALA A 260 -15.48 3.49 25.07
C ALA A 260 -14.66 3.94 26.30
N ARG A 261 -13.83 4.97 26.10
CA ARG A 261 -13.97 6.26 26.81
C ARG A 261 -13.15 7.35 26.13
N GLN A 262 -13.75 8.53 26.11
CA GLN A 262 -13.24 9.79 25.63
C GLN A 262 -12.31 10.41 26.70
N THR A 263 -10.99 10.50 26.45
CA THR A 263 -10.12 11.56 26.98
C THR A 263 -8.70 11.57 26.39
N ASP A 264 -8.23 12.80 26.19
CA ASP A 264 -6.86 13.34 26.29
C ASP A 264 -5.75 12.95 25.28
N ILE A 265 -5.30 14.01 24.59
CA ILE A 265 -4.04 14.10 23.85
C ILE A 265 -2.88 13.91 24.84
N ALA A 266 -2.22 12.76 24.78
CA ALA A 266 -0.98 12.53 25.52
C ALA A 266 0.21 13.14 24.75
N ILE A 267 0.68 14.30 25.20
CA ILE A 267 2.03 14.78 24.88
C ILE A 267 2.98 14.12 25.86
N ALA A 268 3.69 13.08 25.43
CA ALA A 268 4.76 12.47 26.21
C ALA A 268 6.05 13.30 26.05
N THR A 269 6.31 14.20 26.98
CA THR A 269 7.65 14.78 27.18
C THR A 269 8.49 13.81 28.01
N ALA A 270 9.47 13.18 27.39
CA ALA A 270 10.48 12.41 28.11
C ALA A 270 11.31 13.37 28.97
N THR A 271 11.08 13.35 30.29
CA THR A 271 11.87 14.10 31.26
C THR A 271 13.22 13.43 31.47
N ASP A 272 14.23 14.28 31.43
CA ASP A 272 15.67 14.07 31.59
C ASP A 272 16.05 13.23 32.82
N ARG A 273 16.97 12.27 32.62
CA ARG A 273 17.69 11.58 33.70
C ARG A 273 19.17 11.96 33.61
N ARG A 274 19.54 13.12 34.16
CA ARG A 274 20.85 13.36 34.77
C ARG A 274 20.73 14.40 35.89
N SER A 275 20.96 13.98 37.12
CA SER A 275 21.84 14.75 38.00
C SER A 275 22.51 13.85 39.04
N PRO A 276 23.82 14.02 39.27
CA PRO A 276 24.57 13.36 40.32
C PRO A 276 24.46 14.14 41.66
N ASP A 277 24.68 13.45 42.77
CA ASP A 277 25.13 13.96 44.08
C ASP A 277 24.67 15.35 44.54
N ALA A 278 23.65 15.39 45.40
CA ALA A 278 23.50 16.43 46.43
C ALA A 278 22.59 15.95 47.56
N ALA A 279 23.14 15.20 48.52
CA ALA A 279 22.50 14.98 49.81
C ALA A 279 22.84 16.16 50.74
N ILE A 280 21.97 17.18 50.77
CA ILE A 280 21.88 18.12 51.89
C ILE A 280 20.56 17.82 52.60
N ALA A 281 20.66 17.08 53.70
CA ALA A 281 19.57 16.89 54.63
C ALA A 281 19.60 18.01 55.67
N ALA A 282 18.53 18.79 55.73
CA ALA A 282 18.09 19.47 56.95
C ALA A 282 16.57 19.28 57.04
N PRO A 283 16.07 18.84 58.21
CA PRO A 283 15.24 19.77 58.95
C PRO A 283 15.41 19.61 60.48
N ILE A 284 15.58 20.72 61.20
CA ILE A 284 15.16 20.81 62.61
C ILE A 284 14.44 22.15 62.82
N SER A 285 13.23 22.01 63.36
CA SER A 285 12.28 23.02 63.76
C SER A 285 12.67 23.75 65.06
N LYS A 286 12.25 25.03 65.14
CA LYS A 286 11.87 25.83 66.34
C LYS A 286 12.89 26.00 67.48
N ILE A 287 13.13 27.26 67.88
CA ILE A 287 12.92 27.81 69.26
C ILE A 287 13.30 29.31 69.30
N LEU A 288 12.34 30.13 69.78
CA LEU A 288 12.38 31.46 70.46
C LEU A 288 13.06 32.66 69.76
N GLY A 289 12.56 33.90 69.76
CA GLY A 289 11.50 34.52 70.56
C GLY A 289 12.02 35.13 71.87
N ALA A 290 12.46 36.40 71.78
CA ALA A 290 13.09 37.28 72.78
C ALA A 290 14.62 37.19 72.90
#